data_AF-A0A6F9B553-F1
#
_entry.id   AF-A0A6F9B553-F1
#
_cell.length_a   1.000
_cell.length_b   1.000
_cell.length_c   1.000
_cell.angle_alpha   90.00
_cell.angle_beta   90.00
_cell.angle_gamma   90.00
#
_symmetry.space_group_name_H-M   'P 1'
#
loop_
_entity.id
_entity.type
_entity.pdbx_description
1 polymer ?
#
loop_
_entity_poly.entity_id
_entity_poly.type
_entity_poly.pdbx_seq_one_letter_code
_entity_poly.pdbx_strand_id
1 'polypeptide(L)'
;MACLRGFSLSRIPSILRLAVLYVAYVLIGGLIFWKLEGGLVQQDIARILADKRALLNTYPWNQTMDSFWKFTSSAVFAATVVTTIGYGNMSPSTTAGQIFCVFFALFGIPLNMVVLNRVGKCMLAIERNACDFIQGKTNRRKLTRFMIHLLSYVSGTALFFVMPMVVFKQQEGWSYSQAIYYCFISLSTIGFGDYVA
;
A
#
# COMPACT_ATOMS: atom_id res chain seq x y z
N MET A 1 -13.39 33.17 15.76
CA MET A 1 -13.95 33.47 14.41
C MET A 1 -12.87 34.04 13.49
N ALA A 2 -11.96 33.22 12.95
CA ALA A 2 -10.92 33.67 12.01
C ALA A 2 -10.55 32.62 10.94
N CYS A 3 -11.43 31.64 10.66
CA CYS A 3 -11.13 30.51 9.77
C CYS A 3 -11.97 30.49 8.46
N LEU A 4 -12.58 31.62 8.07
CA LEU A 4 -13.43 31.70 6.87
C LEU A 4 -13.06 32.84 5.89
N ARG A 5 -11.83 33.39 5.96
CA ARG A 5 -11.34 34.40 5.00
C ARG A 5 -10.40 33.79 3.95
N GLY A 6 -10.85 32.76 3.23
CA GLY A 6 -9.99 32.06 2.27
C GLY A 6 -10.64 31.50 1.00
N PHE A 7 -11.97 31.55 0.86
CA PHE A 7 -12.65 31.05 -0.34
C PHE A 7 -12.83 32.19 -1.35
N SER A 8 -11.78 32.50 -2.11
CA SER A 8 -11.87 33.44 -3.23
C SER A 8 -12.63 32.78 -4.38
N LEU A 9 -13.64 33.46 -4.91
CA LEU A 9 -14.51 33.01 -6.02
C LEU A 9 -13.70 32.60 -7.28
N SER A 10 -12.47 33.11 -7.44
CA SER A 10 -11.54 32.77 -8.52
C SER A 10 -10.96 31.35 -8.46
N ARG A 11 -11.04 30.64 -7.31
CA ARG A 11 -10.64 29.24 -7.15
C ARG A 11 -11.71 28.23 -7.57
N ILE A 12 -12.97 28.65 -7.67
CA ILE A 12 -14.08 27.79 -8.10
C ILE A 12 -13.81 27.18 -9.50
N PRO A 13 -13.36 27.93 -10.52
CA PRO A 13 -13.06 27.34 -11.83
C PRO A 13 -11.81 26.43 -11.86
N SER A 14 -10.86 26.54 -10.92
CA SER A 14 -9.73 25.61 -10.84
C SER A 14 -10.10 24.31 -10.13
N ILE A 15 -10.89 24.38 -9.05
CA ILE A 15 -11.43 23.21 -8.35
C ILE A 15 -12.31 22.39 -9.30
N LEU A 16 -13.18 23.06 -10.06
CA LEU A 16 -14.05 22.38 -11.03
C LEU A 16 -13.24 21.65 -12.11
N ARG A 17 -12.17 22.27 -12.63
CA ARG A 17 -11.27 21.62 -13.61
C ARG A 17 -10.59 20.38 -13.04
N LEU A 18 -10.10 20.45 -11.80
CA LEU A 18 -9.48 19.30 -11.14
C LEU A 18 -10.50 18.18 -10.89
N ALA A 19 -11.73 18.54 -10.49
CA ALA A 19 -12.80 17.57 -10.28
C ALA A 19 -13.18 16.85 -11.59
N VAL A 20 -13.31 17.58 -12.71
CA VAL A 20 -13.58 16.99 -14.03
C VAL A 20 -12.46 16.04 -14.44
N LEU A 21 -11.19 16.43 -14.26
CA LEU A 21 -10.05 15.58 -14.57
C LEU A 21 -10.05 14.30 -13.71
N TYR A 22 -10.35 14.42 -12.42
CA TYR A 22 -10.44 13.28 -11.51
C TYR A 22 -11.56 12.31 -11.91
N VAL A 23 -12.76 12.83 -12.18
CA VAL A 23 -13.89 12.00 -12.64
C VAL A 23 -13.54 11.30 -13.96
N ALA A 24 -12.94 12.02 -14.92
CA ALA A 24 -12.49 11.42 -16.17
C ALA A 24 -11.47 10.30 -15.94
N TYR A 25 -10.49 10.50 -15.05
CA TYR A 25 -9.50 9.48 -14.69
C TYR A 25 -10.14 8.22 -14.10
N VAL A 26 -11.07 8.37 -13.16
CA VAL A 26 -11.79 7.23 -12.54
C VAL A 26 -12.63 6.48 -13.58
N LEU A 27 -13.34 7.19 -14.47
CA LEU A 27 -14.17 6.57 -15.50
C LEU A 27 -13.34 5.81 -16.54
N ILE A 28 -12.21 6.39 -16.98
CA ILE A 28 -11.28 5.71 -17.90
C ILE A 28 -10.72 4.44 -17.25
N GLY A 29 -10.28 4.53 -15.99
CA GLY A 29 -9.80 3.36 -15.23
C GLY A 29 -10.88 2.28 -15.10
N GLY A 30 -12.10 2.66 -14.73
CA GLY A 30 -13.24 1.73 -14.62
C GLY A 30 -13.56 1.04 -15.95
N LEU A 31 -13.52 1.75 -17.07
CA LEU A 31 -13.75 1.17 -18.39
C LEU A 31 -12.66 0.18 -18.80
N ILE A 32 -11.39 0.49 -18.50
CA ILE A 32 -10.27 -0.41 -18.74
C ILE A 32 -10.44 -1.70 -17.91
N PHE A 33 -10.69 -1.58 -16.60
CA PHE A 33 -10.92 -2.75 -15.75
C PHE A 33 -12.13 -3.57 -16.19
N TRP A 34 -13.24 -2.93 -16.54
CA TRP A 34 -14.41 -3.64 -17.06
C TRP A 34 -14.09 -4.44 -18.32
N LYS A 35 -13.28 -3.88 -19.23
CA LYS A 35 -12.88 -4.58 -20.46
C LYS A 35 -11.90 -5.73 -20.20
N LEU A 36 -10.97 -5.57 -19.26
CA LEU A 36 -9.96 -6.59 -18.95
C LEU A 36 -10.53 -7.73 -18.12
N GLU A 37 -11.31 -7.41 -17.09
CA GLU A 37 -11.74 -8.36 -16.06
C GLU A 37 -13.21 -8.80 -16.21
N GLY A 38 -14.05 -8.01 -16.88
CA GLY A 38 -15.50 -8.25 -16.93
C GLY A 38 -15.91 -9.58 -17.57
N GLY A 39 -15.12 -10.07 -18.53
CA GLY A 39 -15.34 -11.39 -19.16
C GLY A 39 -14.84 -12.57 -18.32
N LEU A 40 -13.81 -12.37 -17.49
CA LEU A 40 -13.17 -13.41 -16.69
C LEU A 40 -14.09 -13.85 -15.54
N VAL A 41 -14.69 -12.88 -14.84
CA VAL A 41 -15.60 -13.13 -13.71
C VAL A 41 -16.76 -14.04 -14.11
N GLN A 42 -17.34 -13.84 -15.30
CA GLN A 42 -18.46 -14.64 -15.76
C GLN A 42 -18.06 -16.10 -16.06
N GLN A 43 -16.84 -16.30 -16.57
CA GLN A 43 -16.29 -17.63 -16.85
C GLN A 43 -15.96 -18.38 -15.56
N ASP A 44 -15.38 -17.69 -14.56
CA ASP A 44 -15.04 -18.30 -13.28
C ASP A 44 -16.29 -18.68 -12.49
N ILE A 45 -17.31 -17.84 -12.46
CA ILE A 45 -18.60 -18.17 -11.83
C ILE A 45 -19.23 -19.39 -12.51
N ALA A 46 -19.23 -19.45 -13.85
CA ALA A 46 -19.78 -20.59 -14.57
C ALA A 46 -19.03 -21.90 -14.26
N ARG A 47 -17.69 -21.85 -14.16
CA ARG A 47 -16.85 -22.99 -13.78
C ARG A 47 -17.08 -23.44 -12.34
N ILE A 48 -17.14 -22.51 -11.39
CA ILE A 48 -17.37 -22.81 -9.96
C ILE A 48 -18.77 -23.42 -9.76
N LEU A 49 -19.79 -22.91 -10.46
CA LEU A 49 -21.14 -23.47 -10.38
C LEU A 49 -21.22 -24.86 -10.99
N ALA A 50 -20.48 -25.13 -12.07
CA ALA A 50 -20.40 -26.46 -12.67
C ALA A 50 -19.70 -27.47 -11.76
N ASP A 51 -18.66 -27.05 -11.03
CA ASP A 51 -17.77 -27.94 -10.26
C ASP A 51 -18.06 -27.96 -8.75
N LYS A 52 -19.10 -27.25 -8.30
CA LYS A 52 -19.50 -27.13 -6.89
C LYS A 52 -19.59 -28.47 -6.16
N ARG A 53 -20.10 -29.52 -6.81
CA ARG A 53 -20.23 -30.87 -6.23
C ARG A 53 -18.90 -31.60 -6.12
N ALA A 54 -17.97 -31.38 -7.05
CA ALA A 54 -16.64 -31.97 -6.99
C ALA A 54 -15.81 -31.31 -5.87
N LEU A 55 -15.86 -29.98 -5.75
CA LEU A 55 -15.13 -29.23 -4.71
C LEU A 55 -15.55 -29.62 -3.28
N LEU A 56 -16.86 -29.80 -3.04
CA LEU A 56 -17.40 -30.22 -1.75
C LEU A 56 -17.00 -31.65 -1.34
N ASN A 57 -16.71 -32.51 -2.31
CA ASN A 57 -16.27 -33.89 -2.05
C ASN A 57 -14.74 -34.00 -1.91
N THR A 58 -13.98 -33.10 -2.55
CA THR A 58 -12.50 -33.09 -2.52
C THR A 58 -11.94 -32.44 -1.24
N TYR A 59 -12.64 -31.48 -0.66
CA TYR A 59 -12.27 -30.84 0.62
C TYR A 59 -13.27 -31.18 1.72
N PRO A 60 -13.15 -32.34 2.40
CA PRO A 60 -13.90 -32.57 3.63
C PRO A 60 -13.52 -31.51 4.66
N TRP A 61 -14.50 -30.94 5.36
CA TRP A 61 -14.37 -29.89 6.38
C TRP A 61 -13.64 -30.34 7.66
N ASN A 62 -12.61 -31.15 7.53
CA ASN A 62 -11.80 -31.70 8.61
C ASN A 62 -10.34 -31.21 8.56
N GLN A 63 -10.12 -29.97 8.09
CA GLN A 63 -8.84 -29.31 8.30
C GLN A 63 -8.83 -28.79 9.74
N THR A 64 -7.84 -29.26 10.50
CA THR A 64 -7.46 -28.70 11.79
C THR A 64 -7.54 -27.17 11.71
N MET A 65 -8.34 -26.57 12.59
CA MET A 65 -8.38 -25.12 12.82
C MET A 65 -7.02 -24.68 13.35
N ASP A 66 -6.00 -24.69 12.48
CA ASP A 66 -4.76 -23.99 12.69
C ASP A 66 -5.17 -22.53 12.77
N SER A 67 -5.33 -22.06 14.01
CA SER A 67 -5.82 -20.73 14.34
C SER A 67 -5.20 -19.70 13.39
N PHE A 68 -6.02 -19.07 12.55
CA PHE A 68 -5.61 -17.92 11.73
C PHE A 68 -4.94 -16.82 12.57
N TRP A 69 -5.22 -16.79 13.87
CA TRP A 69 -4.65 -15.88 14.86
C TRP A 69 -3.45 -16.51 15.59
N LYS A 70 -2.35 -16.75 14.88
CA LYS A 70 -1.01 -16.98 15.49
C LYS A 70 -0.37 -15.63 15.80
N PHE A 71 0.55 -15.57 16.78
CA PHE A 71 1.17 -14.31 17.21
C PHE A 71 1.75 -13.47 16.05
N THR A 72 2.48 -14.11 15.14
CA THR A 72 3.06 -13.44 13.96
C THR A 72 1.99 -12.84 13.06
N SER A 73 0.94 -13.61 12.73
CA SER A 73 -0.18 -13.15 11.91
C SER A 73 -0.98 -12.03 12.60
N SER A 74 -1.15 -12.11 13.92
CA SER A 74 -1.76 -11.05 14.73
C SER A 74 -0.93 -9.76 14.72
N ALA A 75 0.40 -9.86 14.78
CA ALA A 75 1.30 -8.71 14.71
C ALA A 75 1.29 -8.05 13.33
N VAL A 76 1.27 -8.85 12.25
CA VAL A 76 1.10 -8.36 10.88
C VAL A 76 -0.26 -7.67 10.72
N PHE A 77 -1.35 -8.29 11.21
CA PHE A 77 -2.67 -7.66 11.24
C PHE A 77 -2.63 -6.30 11.95
N ALA A 78 -2.06 -6.24 13.16
CA ALA A 78 -1.93 -4.99 13.93
C ALA A 78 -1.12 -3.93 13.16
N ALA A 79 -0.02 -4.32 12.51
CA ALA A 79 0.76 -3.42 11.66
C ALA A 79 -0.07 -2.90 10.48
N THR A 80 -0.87 -3.74 9.81
CA THR A 80 -1.71 -3.33 8.68
C THR A 80 -2.82 -2.36 9.07
N VAL A 81 -3.37 -2.48 10.29
CA VAL A 81 -4.35 -1.52 10.84
C VAL A 81 -3.69 -0.16 11.08
N VAL A 82 -2.52 -0.15 11.72
CA VAL A 82 -1.79 1.07 12.08
C VAL A 82 -1.22 1.80 10.87
N THR A 83 -0.80 1.04 9.86
CA THR A 83 -0.28 1.57 8.57
C THR A 83 -1.37 1.89 7.56
N THR A 84 -2.64 1.67 7.90
CA THR A 84 -3.81 1.86 7.03
C THR A 84 -3.75 1.06 5.73
N ILE A 85 -2.96 -0.03 5.67
CA ILE A 85 -2.94 -0.96 4.53
C ILE A 85 -4.22 -1.80 4.54
N GLY A 86 -4.53 -2.42 5.69
CA GLY A 86 -5.77 -3.16 5.90
C GLY A 86 -6.12 -4.20 4.82
N TYR A 87 -5.28 -5.21 4.61
CA TYR A 87 -5.47 -6.23 3.55
C TYR A 87 -6.85 -6.89 3.51
N GLY A 88 -7.57 -6.99 4.64
CA GLY A 88 -8.94 -7.52 4.66
C GLY A 88 -9.07 -9.04 4.57
N ASN A 89 -7.97 -9.78 4.34
CA ASN A 89 -7.92 -11.24 4.45
C ASN A 89 -8.15 -11.75 5.89
N MET A 90 -7.94 -10.88 6.88
CA MET A 90 -8.19 -11.14 8.31
C MET A 90 -8.92 -9.95 8.94
N SER A 91 -9.94 -10.22 9.75
CA SER A 91 -10.68 -9.18 10.49
C SER A 91 -11.28 -9.72 11.81
N PRO A 92 -11.41 -8.87 12.86
CA PRO A 92 -11.99 -9.29 14.12
C PRO A 92 -13.49 -9.57 13.96
N SER A 93 -13.91 -10.79 14.29
CA SER A 93 -15.32 -11.20 14.21
C SER A 93 -16.08 -11.04 15.53
N THR A 94 -15.38 -10.88 16.66
CA THR A 94 -16.00 -10.69 17.97
C THR A 94 -16.27 -9.21 18.25
N THR A 95 -17.37 -8.92 18.96
CA THR A 95 -17.71 -7.54 19.38
C THR A 95 -16.56 -6.89 20.15
N ALA A 96 -15.95 -7.63 21.07
CA ALA A 96 -14.81 -7.15 21.85
C ALA A 96 -13.59 -6.82 20.96
N GLY A 97 -13.27 -7.69 19.99
CA GLY A 97 -12.16 -7.47 19.05
C GLY A 97 -12.39 -6.27 18.13
N GLN A 98 -13.63 -6.06 17.67
CA GLN A 98 -14.01 -4.91 16.86
C GLN A 98 -13.89 -3.59 17.63
N ILE A 99 -14.42 -3.54 18.85
CA ILE A 99 -14.31 -2.36 19.73
C ILE A 99 -12.83 -2.07 20.03
N PHE A 100 -12.04 -3.10 20.38
CA PHE A 100 -10.60 -2.94 20.58
C PHE A 100 -9.90 -2.38 19.33
N CYS A 101 -10.21 -2.91 18.15
CA CYS A 101 -9.63 -2.46 16.88
C CYS A 101 -9.90 -0.96 16.61
N VAL A 102 -11.09 -0.46 16.95
CA VAL A 102 -11.43 0.97 16.82
C VAL A 102 -10.50 1.83 17.68
N PHE A 103 -10.37 1.52 18.97
CA PHE A 103 -9.48 2.28 19.87
C PHE A 103 -8.01 2.12 19.49
N PHE A 104 -7.60 0.92 19.09
CA PHE A 104 -6.24 0.65 18.63
C PHE A 104 -5.89 1.48 17.39
N ALA A 105 -6.77 1.53 16.38
CA ALA A 105 -6.57 2.34 15.19
C ALA A 105 -6.57 3.85 15.49
N LEU A 106 -7.46 4.32 16.37
CA LEU A 106 -7.59 5.72 16.75
C LEU A 106 -6.26 6.33 17.24
N PHE A 107 -5.50 5.60 18.06
CA PHE A 107 -4.20 6.05 18.56
C PHE A 107 -3.03 5.57 17.70
N GLY A 108 -3.15 4.39 17.10
CA GLY A 108 -2.11 3.79 16.29
C GLY A 108 -1.81 4.58 15.01
N ILE A 109 -2.83 4.99 14.26
CA ILE A 109 -2.65 5.71 12.98
C ILE A 109 -1.91 7.05 13.19
N PRO A 110 -2.30 7.93 14.13
CA PRO A 110 -1.54 9.14 14.43
C PRO A 110 -0.10 8.85 14.88
N LEU A 111 0.12 7.82 15.71
CA LEU A 111 1.45 7.44 16.15
C LEU A 111 2.33 7.02 14.97
N ASN A 112 1.79 6.20 14.05
CA ASN A 112 2.49 5.79 12.83
C ASN A 112 2.85 6.99 11.96
N MET A 113 1.94 7.96 11.81
CA MET A 113 2.22 9.19 11.07
C MET A 113 3.37 10.00 11.70
N VAL A 114 3.46 10.07 13.03
CA VAL A 114 4.58 10.71 13.73
C VAL A 114 5.89 9.95 13.51
N VAL A 115 5.87 8.62 13.55
CA VAL A 115 7.04 7.78 13.27
C VAL A 115 7.49 7.98 11.82
N LEU A 116 6.60 7.91 10.84
CA LEU A 116 6.90 8.15 9.43
C LEU A 116 7.50 9.54 9.20
N ASN A 117 6.98 10.58 9.85
CA ASN A 117 7.55 11.93 9.78
C ASN A 117 8.97 11.99 10.37
N ARG A 118 9.24 11.29 11.47
CA ARG A 118 10.59 11.21 12.05
C ARG A 118 11.55 10.46 11.15
N VAL A 119 11.14 9.30 10.61
CA VAL A 119 11.94 8.52 9.65
C VAL A 119 12.25 9.35 8.40
N GLY A 120 11.26 10.04 7.83
CA GLY A 120 11.46 10.93 6.68
C GLY A 120 12.45 12.06 6.97
N LYS A 121 12.39 12.67 8.17
CA LYS A 121 13.38 13.68 8.60
C LYS A 121 14.79 13.09 8.75
N CYS A 122 14.92 11.88 9.30
CA CYS A 122 16.19 11.19 9.38
C CYS A 122 16.78 10.92 7.99
N MET A 123 15.97 10.45 7.04
CA MET A 123 16.40 10.22 5.65
C MET A 123 16.88 11.52 4.99
N LEU A 124 16.13 12.61 5.15
CA LEU A 124 16.54 13.94 4.64
C LEU A 124 17.81 14.46 5.32
N ALA A 125 18.01 14.20 6.61
CA ALA A 125 19.22 14.59 7.32
C ALA A 125 20.44 13.82 6.80
N ILE A 126 20.31 12.52 6.55
CA ILE A 126 21.37 11.70 5.94
C ILE A 126 21.73 12.25 4.56
N GLU A 127 20.72 12.54 3.73
CA GLU A 127 20.93 13.10 2.40
C GLU A 127 21.65 14.45 2.45
N ARG A 128 21.24 15.34 3.36
CA ARG A 128 21.88 16.66 3.55
C ARG A 128 23.33 16.51 4.02
N ASN A 129 23.59 15.65 5.00
CA ASN A 129 24.93 15.40 5.51
C ASN A 129 25.87 14.87 4.41
N ALA A 130 25.39 13.94 3.58
CA ALA A 130 26.13 13.46 2.42
C ALA A 130 26.37 14.58 1.39
N CYS A 131 25.36 15.41 1.16
CA CYS A 131 25.43 16.54 0.25
C CYS A 131 26.48 17.57 0.65
N ASP A 132 26.52 17.94 1.93
CA ASP A 132 27.46 18.92 2.47
C ASP A 132 28.89 18.37 2.48
N PHE A 133 29.07 17.09 2.84
CA PHE A 133 30.36 16.42 2.81
C PHE A 133 30.97 16.35 1.40
N ILE A 134 30.16 16.02 0.38
CA ILE A 134 30.63 15.89 -1.00
C ILE A 134 30.82 17.26 -1.66
N GLN A 135 29.93 18.22 -1.42
CA GLN A 135 30.09 19.58 -1.94
C GLN A 135 31.33 20.27 -1.36
N GLY A 136 31.71 19.98 -0.12
CA GLY A 136 32.97 20.48 0.47
C GLY A 136 34.23 20.05 -0.30
N LYS A 137 34.15 18.96 -1.08
CA LYS A 137 35.25 18.40 -1.86
C LYS A 137 35.22 18.74 -3.35
N THR A 138 34.22 19.49 -3.84
CA THR A 138 34.01 19.66 -5.28
C THR A 138 33.55 21.05 -5.70
N ASN A 139 34.03 21.51 -6.85
CA ASN A 139 33.75 22.86 -7.36
C ASN A 139 32.41 22.96 -8.14
N ARG A 140 31.89 21.84 -8.67
CA ARG A 140 30.66 21.77 -9.49
C ARG A 140 29.37 21.58 -8.68
N ARG A 141 29.07 22.49 -7.74
CA ARG A 141 27.97 22.35 -6.75
C ARG A 141 26.59 22.01 -7.33
N LYS A 142 26.20 22.60 -8.47
CA LYS A 142 24.88 22.32 -9.11
C LYS A 142 24.76 20.87 -9.57
N LEU A 143 25.76 20.36 -10.29
CA LEU A 143 25.77 19.00 -10.80
C LEU A 143 25.83 17.99 -9.64
N THR A 144 26.66 18.25 -8.64
CA THR A 144 26.79 17.39 -7.45
C THR A 144 25.49 17.27 -6.69
N ARG A 145 24.78 18.38 -6.45
CA ARG A 145 23.48 18.36 -5.78
C ARG A 145 22.45 17.54 -6.56
N PHE A 146 22.37 17.75 -7.88
CA PHE A 146 21.48 16.97 -8.73
C PHE A 146 21.81 15.47 -8.68
N MET A 147 23.09 15.12 -8.79
CA MET A 147 23.55 13.73 -8.73
C MET A 147 23.25 13.06 -7.39
N ILE A 148 23.38 13.78 -6.27
CA ILE A 148 23.11 13.25 -4.94
C ILE A 148 21.61 12.99 -4.75
N HIS A 149 20.73 13.92 -5.16
CA HIS A 149 19.29 13.68 -5.13
C HIS A 149 18.88 12.51 -6.03
N LEU A 150 19.45 12.42 -7.24
CA LEU A 150 19.18 11.31 -8.15
C LEU A 150 19.63 9.98 -7.55
N LEU A 151 20.85 9.91 -7.00
CA LEU A 151 21.39 8.71 -6.38
C LEU A 151 20.59 8.30 -5.13
N SER A 152 20.16 9.26 -4.31
CA SER A 152 19.30 9.04 -3.14
C SER A 152 17.92 8.48 -3.55
N TYR A 153 17.33 9.03 -4.62
CA TYR A 153 16.05 8.52 -5.15
C TYR A 153 16.19 7.09 -5.68
N VAL A 154 17.25 6.80 -6.46
CA VAL A 154 17.52 5.47 -7.00
C VAL A 154 17.80 4.46 -5.88
N SER A 155 18.63 4.82 -4.90
CA SER A 155 18.97 3.93 -3.77
C SER A 155 17.77 3.67 -2.87
N GLY A 156 16.94 4.69 -2.61
CA GLY A 156 15.68 4.54 -1.87
C GLY A 156 14.71 3.59 -2.57
N THR A 157 14.54 3.74 -3.89
CA THR A 157 13.70 2.82 -4.68
C THR A 157 14.26 1.39 -4.66
N ALA A 158 15.58 1.23 -4.78
CA ALA A 158 16.20 -0.09 -4.70
C ALA A 158 15.99 -0.75 -3.33
N LEU A 159 16.15 0.00 -2.24
CA LEU A 159 16.04 -0.52 -0.88
C LEU A 159 14.60 -0.79 -0.44
N PHE A 160 13.67 0.12 -0.71
CA PHE A 160 12.30 0.03 -0.20
C PHE A 160 11.32 -0.63 -1.17
N PHE A 161 11.67 -0.80 -2.44
CA PHE A 161 10.80 -1.41 -3.44
C PHE A 161 11.41 -2.66 -4.07
N VAL A 162 12.60 -2.54 -4.68
CA VAL A 162 13.21 -3.65 -5.44
C VAL A 162 13.68 -4.78 -4.52
N MET A 163 14.33 -4.46 -3.40
CA MET A 163 14.81 -5.47 -2.45
C MET A 163 13.65 -6.31 -1.87
N PRO A 164 12.57 -5.71 -1.32
CA PRO A 164 11.40 -6.47 -0.87
C PRO A 164 10.78 -7.34 -1.96
N MET A 165 10.66 -6.82 -3.19
CA MET A 165 10.15 -7.58 -4.33
C MET A 165 10.96 -8.85 -4.58
N VAL A 166 12.30 -8.79 -4.55
CA VAL A 166 13.16 -9.98 -4.72
C VAL A 166 12.99 -10.95 -3.56
N VAL A 167 12.91 -10.46 -2.33
CA VAL A 167 12.74 -11.29 -1.12
C VAL A 167 11.40 -12.04 -1.16
N PHE A 168 10.28 -11.34 -1.38
CA PHE A 168 8.96 -11.98 -1.43
C PHE A 168 8.83 -12.95 -2.59
N LYS A 169 9.42 -12.65 -3.75
CA LYS A 169 9.49 -13.58 -4.88
C LYS A 169 10.19 -14.90 -4.49
N GLN A 170 11.25 -14.83 -3.69
CA GLN A 170 11.98 -16.03 -3.25
C GLN A 170 11.26 -16.79 -2.14
N GLN A 171 10.67 -16.08 -1.17
CA GLN A 171 10.03 -16.69 0.00
C GLN A 171 8.67 -17.30 -0.34
N GLU A 172 7.86 -16.59 -1.13
CA GLU A 172 6.48 -16.98 -1.42
C GLU A 172 6.33 -17.80 -2.71
N GLY A 173 7.43 -18.00 -3.45
CA GLY A 173 7.40 -18.69 -4.76
C GLY A 173 6.62 -17.92 -5.84
N TRP A 174 6.34 -16.64 -5.63
CA TRP A 174 5.60 -15.80 -6.57
C TRP A 174 6.39 -15.49 -7.84
N SER A 175 5.69 -15.16 -8.92
CA SER A 175 6.32 -14.55 -10.10
C SER A 175 6.78 -13.12 -9.79
N TYR A 176 7.71 -12.58 -10.58
CA TYR A 176 8.12 -11.18 -10.46
C TYR A 176 6.95 -10.21 -10.58
N SER A 177 5.97 -10.51 -11.46
CA SER A 177 4.78 -9.66 -11.63
C SER A 177 3.93 -9.57 -10.37
N GLN A 178 3.71 -10.71 -9.70
CA GLN A 178 2.96 -10.79 -8.44
C GLN A 178 3.71 -10.09 -7.30
N ALA A 179 5.03 -10.28 -7.22
CA ALA A 179 5.84 -9.61 -6.21
C ALA A 179 5.87 -8.08 -6.38
N ILE A 180 6.00 -7.59 -7.63
CA ILE A 180 5.90 -6.15 -7.93
C ILE A 180 4.53 -5.62 -7.55
N TYR A 181 3.47 -6.33 -7.95
CA TYR A 181 2.10 -5.98 -7.64
C TYR A 181 1.87 -5.90 -6.13
N TYR A 182 2.25 -6.95 -5.39
CA TYR A 182 2.18 -6.98 -3.92
C TYR A 182 2.91 -5.79 -3.30
N CYS A 183 4.20 -5.60 -3.61
CA CYS A 183 4.97 -4.50 -3.03
C CYS A 183 4.33 -3.13 -3.32
N PHE A 184 3.84 -2.90 -4.55
CA PHE A 184 3.19 -1.64 -4.89
C PHE A 184 1.87 -1.44 -4.13
N ILE A 185 0.99 -2.43 -4.11
CA ILE A 185 -0.32 -2.37 -3.43
C ILE A 185 -0.16 -2.20 -1.91
N SER A 186 0.88 -2.80 -1.32
CA SER A 186 1.19 -2.65 0.10
C SER A 186 1.80 -1.29 0.43
N LEU A 187 2.82 -0.83 -0.32
CA LEU A 187 3.50 0.44 -0.06
C LEU A 187 2.63 1.67 -0.35
N SER A 188 1.72 1.55 -1.32
CA SER A 188 0.69 2.58 -1.61
C SER A 188 -0.50 2.54 -0.65
N THR A 189 -0.49 1.61 0.32
CA THR A 189 -1.55 1.38 1.31
C THR A 189 -2.93 1.12 0.68
N ILE A 190 -2.96 0.51 -0.51
CA ILE A 190 -4.21 0.06 -1.15
C ILE A 190 -4.70 -1.23 -0.50
N GLY A 191 -3.78 -2.20 -0.31
CA GLY A 191 -4.02 -3.41 0.47
C GLY A 191 -5.20 -4.28 0.01
N PHE A 192 -5.19 -4.79 -1.23
CA PHE A 192 -6.29 -5.66 -1.71
C PHE A 192 -6.41 -7.01 -0.97
N GLY A 193 -5.30 -7.54 -0.45
CA GLY A 193 -5.27 -8.78 0.34
C GLY A 193 -5.39 -10.08 -0.46
N ASP A 194 -5.33 -9.99 -1.78
CA ASP A 194 -5.20 -11.11 -2.72
C ASP A 194 -3.82 -11.77 -2.65
N TYR A 195 -2.77 -11.01 -2.29
CA TYR A 195 -1.46 -11.50 -1.90
C TYR A 195 -1.09 -10.96 -0.52
N VAL A 196 -0.64 -11.86 0.37
CA VAL A 196 -0.15 -11.53 1.72
C VAL A 196 1.01 -12.47 2.04
N ALA A 197 2.11 -11.89 2.54
CA ALA A 197 3.32 -12.58 3.00
C ALA A 197 3.48 -12.43 4.51
#